data_AF-A0A877P929-F1
#
_entry.id   AF-A0A877P929-F1
#
_cell.length_a   1.000
_cell.length_b   1.000
_cell.length_c   1.000
_cell.angle_alpha   90.00
_cell.angle_beta   90.00
_cell.angle_gamma   90.00
#
_symmetry.space_group_name_H-M   'P 1'
#
loop_
_entity.id
_entity.type
_entity.pdbx_description
1 polymer ?
#
loop_
_entity_poly.entity_id
_entity_poly.type
_entity_poly.pdbx_seq_one_letter_code
_entity_poly.pdbx_strand_id
1 'polypeptide(L)' 'LRMSGGDHIHAGTVVGKLEGEREVTLGFVDLLRDDFIEKDRSRGIYFTQDW' A
#
# COMPACT_ATOMS: atom_id res chain seq x y z
N LEU A 1 10.33 3.37 -1.01
CA LEU A 1 10.75 3.01 -2.39
C LEU A 1 10.19 3.95 -3.45
N ARG A 2 8.90 4.33 -3.42
CA ARG A 2 8.31 5.25 -4.41
C ARG A 2 9.10 6.57 -4.56
N MET A 3 9.35 7.28 -3.45
CA MET A 3 10.16 8.51 -3.47
C MET A 3 11.61 8.31 -3.94
N SER A 4 12.20 7.12 -3.74
CA SER A 4 13.55 6.82 -4.22
C SER A 4 13.59 6.41 -5.70
N GLY A 5 12.43 6.32 -6.38
CA GLY A 5 12.34 6.03 -7.81
C GLY A 5 12.45 4.54 -8.19
N GLY A 6 11.91 3.63 -7.37
CA GLY A 6 11.87 2.21 -7.73
C GLY A 6 10.63 1.86 -8.57
N ASP A 7 10.83 1.19 -9.71
CA ASP A 7 9.75 0.85 -10.65
C ASP A 7 8.86 -0.31 -10.17
N HIS A 8 9.43 -1.28 -9.43
CA HIS A 8 8.71 -2.45 -8.90
C HIS A 8 9.06 -2.71 -7.44
N ILE A 9 8.08 -3.17 -6.66
CA ILE A 9 8.25 -3.62 -5.27
C ILE A 9 7.33 -4.80 -4.98
N HIS A 10 7.78 -5.72 -4.14
CA HIS A 10 6.93 -6.80 -3.62
C HIS A 10 5.96 -6.24 -2.57
N ALA A 11 4.66 -6.43 -2.79
CA ALA A 11 3.59 -5.94 -1.89
C ALA A 11 2.83 -7.08 -1.16
N GLY A 12 3.37 -8.29 -1.16
CA GLY A 12 2.73 -9.46 -0.54
C GLY A 12 1.70 -10.15 -1.45
N THR A 13 1.14 -11.25 -0.96
CA THR A 13 0.18 -12.08 -1.72
C THR A 13 -1.11 -12.40 -0.96
N VAL A 14 -1.18 -12.03 0.33
CA VAL A 14 -2.27 -12.33 1.27
C VAL A 14 -2.47 -13.83 1.57
N VAL A 15 -2.59 -14.65 0.53
CA VAL A 15 -2.84 -16.10 0.61
C VAL A 15 -1.59 -16.97 0.46
N GLY A 16 -0.41 -16.35 0.37
CA GLY A 16 0.86 -17.05 0.20
C GLY A 16 1.48 -17.53 1.51
N LYS A 17 2.72 -18.02 1.43
CA LYS A 17 3.46 -18.53 2.59
C LYS A 17 3.89 -17.45 3.58
N LEU A 18 4.00 -16.20 3.11
CA LEU A 18 4.44 -15.06 3.91
C LEU A 18 3.22 -14.30 4.37
N GLU A 19 3.31 -13.73 5.58
CA GLU A 19 2.25 -12.93 6.19
C GLU A 19 1.80 -11.78 5.26
N GLY A 20 0.50 -11.47 5.31
CA GLY A 20 -0.09 -10.32 4.65
C GLY A 20 -1.58 -10.23 4.94
N GLU A 21 -1.98 -9.35 5.86
CA GLU A 21 -3.40 -9.03 6.08
C GLU A 21 -3.97 -8.30 4.86
N ARG A 22 -5.21 -8.62 4.47
CA ARG A 22 -5.80 -8.18 3.20
C ARG A 22 -5.99 -6.66 3.14
N GLU A 23 -6.61 -6.05 4.14
CA GLU A 23 -6.92 -4.61 4.12
C GLU A 23 -5.66 -3.76 4.20
N VAL A 24 -4.67 -4.17 5.00
CA VAL A 24 -3.35 -3.53 5.04
C VAL A 24 -2.63 -3.65 3.69
N THR A 25 -2.70 -4.83 3.06
CA THR A 25 -2.08 -5.05 1.74
C THR A 25 -2.70 -4.14 0.68
N LEU A 26 -4.03 -3.97 0.68
CA LEU A 26 -4.72 -3.06 -0.24
C LEU A 26 -4.28 -1.62 -0.01
N GLY A 27 -4.23 -1.15 1.24
CA GLY A 27 -3.74 0.20 1.54
C GLY A 27 -2.30 0.45 1.06
N PHE A 28 -1.43 -0.56 1.18
CA PHE A 28 -0.04 -0.47 0.69
C PHE A 28 0.03 -0.43 -0.85
N VAL A 29 -0.83 -1.17 -1.54
CA VAL A 29 -0.92 -1.15 -3.01
C VAL A 29 -1.42 0.20 -3.51
N ASP A 30 -2.45 0.79 -2.87
CA ASP A 30 -2.97 2.11 -3.22
C ASP A 30 -1.87 3.18 -3.08
N LEU A 31 -1.12 3.17 -1.98
CA LEU A 31 0.02 4.07 -1.74
C LEU A 31 1.15 3.96 -2.77
N LEU A 32 1.29 2.82 -3.44
CA LEU A 32 2.32 2.61 -4.45
C LEU A 32 1.89 3.02 -5.86
N ARG A 33 0.58 3.08 -6.13
CA ARG A 33 0.05 3.18 -7.50
C ARG A 33 -0.73 4.45 -7.78
N ASP A 34 -1.47 4.94 -6.80
CA ASP A 34 -2.41 6.02 -7.02
C ASP A 34 -1.74 7.37 -6.75
N ASP A 35 -2.21 8.42 -7.42
CA ASP A 35 -1.68 9.78 -7.25
C ASP A 35 -2.21 10.42 -5.96
N PHE A 36 -3.44 10.10 -5.57
CA PHE A 36 -4.07 10.62 -4.36
C PHE A 36 -4.79 9.51 -3.59
N ILE A 37 -4.51 9.41 -2.30
CA ILE A 37 -5.07 8.39 -1.41
C ILE A 37 -5.68 9.07 -0.19
N GLU A 38 -6.97 8.87 0.05
CA GLU A 38 -7.65 9.39 1.25
C GLU A 38 -7.29 8.60 2.51
N LYS A 39 -7.40 9.25 3.67
CA LYS A 39 -7.32 8.58 4.96
C LYS A 39 -8.37 7.48 5.10
N ASP A 40 -7.91 6.24 5.29
CA ASP A 40 -8.75 5.08 5.62
C ASP A 40 -8.10 4.20 6.69
N ARG A 41 -8.60 4.30 7.93
CA ARG A 41 -8.07 3.52 9.05
C ARG A 41 -8.36 2.01 8.95
N SER A 42 -9.36 1.61 8.17
CA SER A 42 -9.65 0.18 7.96
C SER A 42 -8.57 -0.50 7.13
N ARG A 43 -7.88 0.25 6.26
CA ARG A 43 -6.75 -0.18 5.43
C ARG A 43 -5.38 0.24 5.98
N GLY A 44 -5.34 0.72 7.23
CA GLY A 44 -4.09 1.18 7.85
C GLY A 44 -3.55 2.51 7.34
N ILE A 45 -4.36 3.30 6.60
CA ILE A 45 -3.99 4.62 6.10
C ILE A 45 -4.44 5.68 7.10
N TYR A 46 -3.49 6.27 7.83
CA TYR A 46 -3.78 7.23 8.90
C TYR A 46 -3.90 8.68 8.43
N PHE A 47 -3.29 8.99 7.28
CA PHE A 47 -3.25 10.33 6.69
C PHE A 47 -3.58 10.23 5.21
N THR A 48 -4.25 11.26 4.69
CA THR A 48 -4.37 11.45 3.24
C THR A 48 -2.98 11.71 2.65
N GLN A 49 -2.71 11.13 1.49
CA GLN A 49 -1.44 11.24 0.78
C GLN A 49 -1.71 11.71 -0.66
N ASP A 50 -1.10 12.84 -1.01
CA ASP A 50 -1.01 13.37 -2.37
C ASP A 50 0.45 13.17 -2.83
N TRP A 51 0.67 12.52 -3.98
CA TRP A 51 1.99 12.10 -4.48
C TRP A 51 2.48 12.97 -5.63
#